data_AF-A0A9D6SNW2-F1
#
_entry.id   AF-A0A9D6SNW2-F1
#
_cell.length_a   1.000
_cell.length_b   1.000
_cell.length_c   1.000
_cell.angle_alpha   90.00
_cell.angle_beta   90.00
_cell.angle_gamma   90.00
#
_symmetry.space_group_name_H-M   'P 1'
#
loop_
_entity.id
_entity.type
_entity.pdbx_description
1 polymer ?
#
loop_
_entity_poly.entity_id
_entity_poly.type
_entity_poly.pdbx_seq_one_letter_code
_entity_poly.pdbx_strand_id
1 'polypeptide(L)' 'DVLQAVKSARPATVVIIATIYSEADDREAWLKRGADFFFDKSTEFENIAGVLRTLKLRAAPEPGAGGQARGQNE' A
#
# COMPACT_ATOMS: atom_id res chain seq x y z
N ASP A 1 -9.89 -5.77 14.87
CA ASP A 1 -10.08 -4.75 13.81
C ASP A 1 -9.36 -5.20 12.55
N VAL A 2 -9.98 -5.12 11.37
CA VAL A 2 -9.44 -5.70 10.12
C VAL A 2 -8.10 -5.04 9.73
N LEU A 3 -7.99 -3.72 9.92
CA LEU A 3 -6.77 -2.96 9.60
C LEU A 3 -5.55 -3.48 10.37
N GLN A 4 -5.70 -3.66 11.68
CA GLN A 4 -4.62 -4.19 12.52
C GLN A 4 -4.26 -5.62 12.14
N ALA A 5 -5.26 -6.48 11.86
CA ALA A 5 -5.00 -7.85 11.44
C ALA A 5 -4.18 -7.90 10.14
N VAL A 6 -4.50 -7.05 9.16
CA VAL A 6 -3.75 -6.94 7.90
C VAL A 6 -2.33 -6.42 8.14
N LYS A 7 -2.15 -5.35 8.92
CA LYS A 7 -0.81 -4.80 9.21
C LYS A 7 0.06 -5.74 10.03
N SER A 8 -0.52 -6.49 10.97
CA SER A 8 0.21 -7.52 11.72
C SER A 8 0.63 -8.69 10.85
N ALA A 9 -0.22 -9.16 9.93
CA ALA A 9 0.12 -10.26 9.04
C ALA A 9 1.08 -9.85 7.92
N ARG A 10 0.92 -8.63 7.40
CA ARG A 10 1.65 -8.10 6.24
C ARG A 10 1.90 -6.60 6.42
N PRO A 11 2.96 -6.20 7.12
CA PRO A 11 3.22 -4.78 7.40
C PRO A 11 3.48 -3.95 6.12
N ALA A 12 3.96 -4.59 5.05
CA ALA A 12 4.17 -3.95 3.74
C ALA A 12 2.89 -3.73 2.93
N THR A 13 1.73 -4.24 3.39
CA THR A 13 0.46 -4.01 2.71
C THR A 13 0.03 -2.56 2.91
N VAL A 14 -0.18 -1.86 1.79
CA VAL A 14 -0.70 -0.49 1.79
C VAL A 14 -2.21 -0.54 1.96
N VAL A 15 -2.72 0.18 2.96
CA VAL A 15 -4.16 0.23 3.26
C VAL A 15 -4.69 1.63 2.98
N ILE A 16 -5.72 1.69 2.14
CA ILE A 16 -6.41 2.92 1.74
C ILE A 16 -7.82 2.85 2.30
N ILE A 17 -8.19 3.81 3.15
CA ILE A 17 -9.55 3.98 3.65
C ILE A 17 -10.28 4.95 2.71
N ALA A 18 -11.41 4.52 2.18
CA ALA A 18 -12.29 5.34 1.35
C ALA A 18 -13.69 5.35 1.97
N THR A 19 -14.14 6.50 2.47
CA THR A 19 -15.40 6.61 3.21
C THR A 19 -16.22 7.82 2.76
N ILE A 20 -17.54 7.74 2.87
CA ILE A 20 -18.46 8.87 2.65
C ILE A 20 -18.66 9.70 3.93
N TYR A 21 -18.13 9.22 5.05
CA TYR A 21 -18.17 9.87 6.36
C TYR A 21 -16.76 10.37 6.65
N SER A 22 -16.47 11.58 6.19
CA SER A 22 -15.14 12.21 6.30
C SER A 22 -15.16 13.34 7.33
N GLU A 23 -15.71 13.07 8.51
CA GLU A 23 -15.53 13.97 9.64
C GLU A 23 -14.04 13.99 10.02
N ALA A 24 -13.51 15.17 10.34
CA ALA A 24 -12.08 15.37 10.53
C ALA A 24 -11.49 14.49 11.65
N ASP A 25 -12.30 14.16 12.66
CA ASP A 25 -11.91 13.35 13.82
C ASP A 25 -11.64 11.87 13.43
N ASP A 26 -12.39 11.34 12.46
CA ASP A 26 -12.24 9.97 11.98
C ASP A 26 -10.91 9.76 11.25
N ARG A 27 -10.48 10.75 10.47
CA ARG A 27 -9.25 10.66 9.67
C ARG A 27 -8.02 10.38 10.53
N GLU A 28 -7.85 11.12 11.61
CA GLU A 28 -6.73 10.90 12.53
C GLU A 28 -6.79 9.54 13.21
N ALA A 29 -7.98 9.07 13.58
CA ALA A 29 -8.16 7.76 14.18
C ALA A 29 -7.72 6.63 13.24
N TRP A 30 -8.07 6.69 11.96
CA TRP A 30 -7.67 5.70 10.96
C TRP A 30 -6.16 5.72 10.68
N LEU A 31 -5.56 6.91 10.58
CA LEU A 31 -4.12 7.06 10.40
C LEU A 31 -3.34 6.54 11.61
N LYS A 32 -3.78 6.83 12.84
CA LYS A 32 -3.16 6.30 14.08
C LYS A 32 -3.24 4.78 14.18
N ARG A 33 -4.27 4.16 13.60
CA ARG A 33 -4.43 2.70 13.54
C ARG A 33 -3.59 2.03 12.45
N GLY A 34 -2.89 2.81 11.62
CA GLY A 34 -1.99 2.30 10.59
C GLY A 34 -2.56 2.28 9.19
N ALA A 35 -3.61 3.06 8.89
CA ALA A 35 -3.97 3.32 7.50
C ALA A 35 -2.88 4.19 6.85
N ASP A 36 -2.48 3.85 5.61
CA ASP A 36 -1.48 4.64 4.87
C ASP A 36 -2.13 5.84 4.18
N PHE A 37 -3.38 5.70 3.75
CA PHE A 37 -4.14 6.74 3.09
C PHE A 37 -5.59 6.76 3.57
N PHE A 38 -6.16 7.96 3.62
CA PHE A 38 -7.58 8.19 3.90
C PHE A 38 -8.11 9.20 2.89
N PHE A 39 -9.19 8.83 2.22
CA PHE A 39 -9.85 9.65 1.20
C PHE A 39 -11.35 9.69 1.40
N ASP A 40 -11.93 10.87 1.16
CA ASP A 40 -13.37 10.97 1.00
C ASP A 40 -13.82 10.33 -0.32
N LYS A 41 -14.82 9.44 -0.26
CA LYS A 41 -15.32 8.70 -1.42
C LYS A 41 -16.10 9.61 -2.40
N SER A 42 -16.61 10.74 -1.96
CA SER A 42 -17.37 11.66 -2.81
C SER A 42 -16.47 12.70 -3.49
N THR A 43 -15.41 13.16 -2.83
CA THR A 43 -14.56 14.27 -3.33
C THR A 43 -13.14 13.86 -3.69
N GLU A 44 -12.61 12.78 -3.14
CA GLU A 44 -11.19 12.40 -3.28
C GLU A 44 -10.98 11.00 -3.86
N PHE A 45 -12.04 10.33 -4.29
CA PHE A 45 -11.96 8.97 -4.83
C PHE A 45 -11.01 8.86 -6.03
N GLU A 46 -10.92 9.89 -6.86
CA GLU A 46 -10.02 9.93 -8.02
C GLU A 46 -8.53 9.89 -7.61
N ASN A 47 -8.18 10.35 -6.41
CA ASN A 47 -6.81 10.33 -5.91
C ASN A 47 -6.30 8.91 -5.66
N ILE A 48 -7.20 7.95 -5.43
CA ILE A 48 -6.86 6.53 -5.27
C ILE A 48 -6.15 6.00 -6.52
N ALA A 49 -6.60 6.39 -7.72
CA ALA A 49 -5.96 5.99 -8.97
C ALA A 49 -4.51 6.51 -9.08
N GLY A 50 -4.24 7.71 -8.56
CA GLY A 50 -2.89 8.26 -8.43
C GLY A 50 -2.01 7.41 -7.52
N VAL A 51 -2.49 7.11 -6.32
CA VAL A 51 -1.78 6.26 -5.35
C VAL A 51 -1.48 4.89 -5.92
N LEU A 52 -2.47 4.23 -6.54
CA LEU A 52 -2.30 2.90 -7.14
C LEU A 52 -1.25 2.89 -8.27
N ARG A 53 -1.17 3.95 -9.09
CA ARG A 53 -0.13 4.09 -10.12
C ARG A 53 1.26 4.19 -9.50
N THR A 54 1.43 4.98 -8.44
CA THR A 54 2.72 5.10 -7.72
C THR A 54 3.13 3.80 -7.03
N LEU A 55 2.17 3.04 -6.48
CA LEU A 55 2.45 1.75 -5.85
C LEU A 55 2.88 0.68 -6.85
N LYS A 56 2.24 0.63 -8.04
CA LYS A 56 2.70 -0.25 -9.13
C LYS A 56 4.16 0.04 -9.53
N LEU A 57 4.56 1.30 -9.52
CA LEU A 57 5.93 1.72 -9.83
C LEU A 57 6.95 1.33 -8.75
N ARG A 58 6.52 1.14 -7.49
CA ARG A 58 7.38 0.68 -6.38
C ARG A 58 7.47 -0.84 -6.24
N ALA A 59 6.57 -1.61 -6.86
CA ALA A 59 6.49 -3.05 -6.70
C ALA A 59 7.41 -3.86 -7.65
N ALA A 60 8.17 -3.22 -8.55
CA ALA A 60 9.20 -3.88 -9.34
C ALA A 60 10.54 -3.87 -8.58
N PRO A 61 11.12 -5.04 -8.30
CA PRO A 61 11.73 -5.83 -9.37
C PRO A 61 11.21 -7.27 -9.43
N GLU A 62 11.05 -7.78 -10.65
CA GLU A 62 10.80 -9.20 -10.86
C GLU A 62 12.03 -10.03 -10.42
N PRO A 63 11.83 -11.18 -9.74
CA PRO A 63 12.91 -12.12 -9.44
C PRO A 63 13.30 -12.87 -10.72
N GLY A 64 14.25 -12.30 -11.48
CA GLY A 64 14.74 -12.90 -12.74
C GLY A 64 16.23 -12.73 -13.03
N ALA A 65 17.01 -12.08 -12.15
CA ALA A 65 18.46 -11.98 -12.30
C ALA A 65 19.18 -12.78 -11.21
N GLY A 66 18.84 -14.07 -11.12
CA GLY A 66 19.67 -15.03 -10.41
C GLY A 66 20.98 -15.19 -11.15
N GLY A 67 22.07 -14.72 -10.55
CA GLY A 67 23.41 -14.96 -11.03
C GLY A 67 23.68 -16.45 -11.19
N GLN A 68 24.12 -16.84 -12.39
CA GLN A 68 24.92 -18.06 -12.56
C GLN A 68 26.38 -17.64 -12.58
N ALA A 69 26.97 -17.59 -11.40
CA ALA A 69 28.39 -17.87 -11.25
C ALA A 69 28.55 -19.38 -11.15
N ARG A 70 28.98 -20.03 -12.23
CA ARG A 70 29.70 -21.31 -12.18
C ARG A 70 30.66 -21.36 -13.36
N GLY A 71 31.96 -21.25 -13.06
CA GLY A 71 33.01 -21.47 -14.03
C GLY A 71 33.01 -22.88 -14.58
N GLN A 72 33.59 -23.03 -15.76
CA GLN A 72 34.26 -24.24 -16.20
C GLN A 72 35.43 -23.80 -17.08
N ASN A 73 36.62 -23.92 -16.49
CA ASN A 73 37.86 -24.23 -17.18
C ASN A 73 37.63 -25.49 -18.02
N GLU A 74 38.08 -25.50 -19.27
CA GLU A 74 38.99 -26.49 -19.89
C GLU A 74 39.18 -26.19 -21.38
#